data_AF-A0A1I6RZD3-F1
#
_entry.id   AF-A0A1I6RZD3-F1
#
_cell.length_a   1.000
_cell.length_b   1.000
_cell.length_c   1.000
_cell.angle_alpha   90.00
_cell.angle_beta   90.00
_cell.angle_gamma   90.00
#
_symmetry.space_group_name_H-M   'P 1'
#
loop_
_entity.id
_entity.type
_entity.pdbx_description
1 polymer ?
#
loop_
_entity_poly.entity_id
_entity_poly.type
_entity_poly.pdbx_seq_one_letter_code
_entity_poly.pdbx_strand_id
1 'polypeptide(L)' 'MQYVMSLSLIRASKLLKKAMEEKRKEETYALWLVRYPSYTEDTFETFEEFYEKLHPPKIDIDTRSKDEIMSEILGREVG' A
#
# COMPACT_ATOMS: atom_id res chain seq x y z
N MET A 1 -15.62 -4.99 19.90
CA MET A 1 -14.41 -5.76 20.32
C MET A 1 -14.49 -7.25 19.99
N GLN A 2 -15.63 -7.94 20.20
CA GLN A 2 -15.74 -9.39 19.93
C GLN A 2 -15.44 -9.82 18.48
N TYR A 3 -15.86 -9.05 17.48
CA TYR A 3 -15.64 -9.37 16.06
C TYR A 3 -14.16 -9.45 15.66
N VAL A 4 -13.31 -8.60 16.26
CA VAL A 4 -11.86 -8.60 15.98
C VAL A 4 -11.18 -9.79 16.65
N MET A 5 -11.65 -10.19 17.82
CA MET A 5 -11.15 -11.35 18.59
C MET A 5 -11.57 -12.69 17.99
N SER A 6 -12.63 -12.72 17.18
CA SER A 6 -13.10 -13.93 16.47
C SER A 6 -12.47 -14.13 15.10
N LEU A 7 -11.65 -13.19 14.63
CA LEU A 7 -10.98 -13.31 13.33
C LEU A 7 -9.72 -14.16 13.46
N SER A 8 -9.42 -14.95 12.42
CA SER A 8 -8.13 -15.61 12.33
C SER A 8 -7.00 -14.58 12.37
N LEU A 9 -5.87 -14.94 13.00
CA LEU A 9 -4.70 -14.07 13.15
C LEU A 9 -4.28 -13.40 11.82
N ILE A 10 -4.45 -14.10 10.70
CA ILE A 10 -4.17 -13.61 9.35
C ILE A 10 -5.11 -12.46 8.94
N ARG A 11 -6.41 -12.56 9.25
CA ARG A 11 -7.37 -11.49 8.94
C ARG A 11 -7.18 -10.30 9.88
N ALA A 12 -6.92 -10.57 11.16
CA ALA A 12 -6.61 -9.53 12.14
C ALA A 12 -5.37 -8.73 11.73
N SER A 13 -4.29 -9.40 11.31
CA SER A 13 -3.06 -8.72 10.87
C SER A 13 -3.28 -7.87 9.61
N LYS A 14 -4.09 -8.32 8.65
CA LYS A 14 -4.48 -7.53 7.47
C LYS A 14 -5.25 -6.27 7.84
N LEU A 15 -6.20 -6.37 8.78
CA LEU A 15 -6.97 -5.21 9.26
C LEU A 15 -6.08 -4.20 9.98
N LEU A 16 -5.18 -4.68 10.86
CA LEU A 16 -4.22 -3.82 11.54
C LEU A 16 -3.28 -3.13 10.55
N LYS A 17 -2.77 -3.87 9.54
CA LYS A 17 -1.93 -3.28 8.48
C LYS A 17 -2.67 -2.17 7.73
N LYS A 18 -3.92 -2.41 7.35
CA LYS A 18 -4.76 -1.41 6.67
C LYS A 18 -5.00 -0.17 7.54
N ALA A 19 -5.34 -0.37 8.82
CA ALA A 19 -5.55 0.74 9.75
C ALA A 19 -4.27 1.58 9.95
N MET A 20 -3.10 0.94 10.01
CA MET A 20 -1.82 1.64 10.07
C MET A 20 -1.52 2.41 8.77
N GLU A 21 -1.84 1.84 7.60
CA GLU A 21 -1.68 2.51 6.31
C GLU A 21 -2.58 3.76 6.19
N GLU A 22 -3.83 3.67 6.64
CA GLU A 22 -4.76 4.82 6.67
C GLU A 22 -4.26 5.91 7.60
N LYS A 23 -3.87 5.56 8.84
CA LYS A 23 -3.32 6.52 9.79
C LYS A 23 -2.07 7.21 9.25
N ARG A 24 -1.16 6.45 8.64
CA ARG A 24 0.05 7.00 8.03
C ARG A 24 -0.28 7.97 6.89
N LYS A 25 -1.31 7.66 6.08
CA LYS A 25 -1.76 8.55 5.00
C LYS A 25 -2.28 9.88 5.55
N GLU A 26 -3.03 9.86 6.65
CA GLU A 26 -3.51 11.06 7.34
C GLU A 26 -2.34 11.91 7.88
N GLU A 27 -1.37 11.28 8.53
CA GLU A 27 -0.17 11.96 9.05
C GLU A 27 0.65 12.60 7.92
N THR A 28 0.85 11.89 6.81
CA THR A 28 1.55 12.42 5.64
C THR A 28 0.76 13.55 4.96
N TYR A 29 -0.57 13.48 4.95
CA TYR A 29 -1.43 14.55 4.44
C TYR A 29 -1.31 15.82 5.28
N ALA A 30 -1.31 15.68 6.61
CA ALA A 30 -1.08 16.81 7.51
C ALA A 30 0.28 17.47 7.25
N LEU A 31 1.33 16.67 7.02
CA LEU A 31 2.66 17.17 6.67
C LEU A 31 2.66 17.91 5.32
N TRP A 32 1.98 17.37 4.31
CA TRP A 32 1.86 18.01 3.00
C TRP A 32 1.14 19.36 3.10
N LEU A 33 0.06 19.45 3.89
CA LEU A 33 -0.66 20.71 4.14
C LEU A 33 0.22 21.78 4.81
N VAL A 34 1.11 21.39 5.72
CA VAL A 34 2.07 22.33 6.32
C VAL A 34 3.05 22.86 5.27
N ARG A 35 3.43 22.04 4.31
CA ARG A 35 4.32 22.42 3.20
C ARG A 35 3.60 23.21 2.10
N TYR A 36 2.29 23.04 1.98
CA TYR A 36 1.47 23.60 0.90
C TYR A 36 1.66 25.10 0.64
N PRO A 37 1.69 25.98 1.66
CA PRO A 37 1.90 27.41 1.46
C PRO A 37 3.26 27.78 0.86
N SER A 38 4.24 26.89 0.93
CA SER A 38 5.59 27.10 0.41
C SER A 38 5.74 26.69 -1.05
N TYR A 39 4.72 26.08 -1.66
CA TYR A 39 4.76 25.73 -3.08
C TYR A 39 4.60 26.97 -3.97
N THR A 40 5.37 26.96 -5.06
CA THR A 40 5.25 27.89 -6.19
C THR A 40 4.76 27.12 -7.42
N GLU A 41 4.41 27.82 -8.50
CA GLU A 41 4.02 27.17 -9.77
C GLU A 41 5.08 26.17 -10.27
N ASP A 42 6.37 26.46 -10.06
CA ASP A 42 7.48 25.60 -10.49
C ASP A 42 7.77 24.41 -9.56
N THR A 43 7.32 24.49 -8.29
CA THR A 43 7.67 23.50 -7.25
C THR A 43 6.48 22.73 -6.72
N PHE A 44 5.28 23.07 -7.19
CA PHE A 44 4.05 22.41 -6.82
C PHE A 44 4.13 20.90 -7.07
N GLU A 45 3.77 20.13 -6.06
CA GLU A 45 3.54 18.70 -6.18
C GLU A 45 2.18 18.35 -5.57
N THR A 46 1.48 17.43 -6.23
CA THR A 46 0.25 16.87 -5.70
C THR A 46 0.53 16.06 -4.44
N PHE A 47 -0.52 15.84 -3.64
CA PHE A 47 -0.38 15.00 -2.46
C PHE A 47 0.06 13.58 -2.83
N GLU A 48 -0.47 13.02 -3.92
CA GLU A 48 -0.11 11.69 -4.42
C GLU A 48 1.38 11.60 -4.73
N GLU A 49 1.94 12.56 -5.47
CA GLU A 49 3.37 12.60 -5.78
C GLU A 49 4.24 12.74 -4.51
N PHE A 50 3.81 13.58 -3.56
CA PHE A 50 4.48 13.72 -2.28
C PHE A 50 4.44 12.42 -1.45
N TYR A 51 3.29 11.76 -1.42
CA TYR A 51 3.07 10.52 -0.70
C TYR A 51 3.89 9.37 -1.30
N GLU A 52 3.95 9.24 -2.62
CA GLU A 52 4.74 8.22 -3.31
C GLU A 52 6.25 8.42 -3.13
N LYS A 53 6.75 9.66 -3.08
CA LYS A 53 8.16 9.93 -2.78
C LYS A 53 8.56 9.45 -1.39
N LEU A 54 7.69 9.61 -0.40
CA LEU A 54 7.92 9.17 0.98
C LEU A 54 7.64 7.68 1.19
N HIS A 55 6.73 7.13 0.40
CA HIS A 55 6.28 5.74 0.47
C HIS A 55 6.28 5.12 -0.92
N PRO A 56 7.47 4.87 -1.50
CA PRO A 56 7.56 4.32 -2.84
C PRO A 56 6.79 3.01 -2.90
N PRO A 57 5.99 2.79 -3.95
CA PRO A 57 5.26 1.54 -4.11
C PRO A 57 6.26 0.39 -4.04
N LYS A 58 5.99 -0.57 -3.16
CA LYS A 58 6.74 -1.82 -3.17
C LYS A 58 6.38 -2.52 -4.47
N ILE A 59 7.31 -2.48 -5.43
CA ILE A 59 7.25 -3.36 -6.59
C ILE A 59 7.47 -4.76 -6.00
N ASP A 60 6.39 -5.51 -5.81
CA ASP A 60 6.51 -6.95 -5.64
C ASP A 60 7.05 -7.48 -6.96
N ILE A 61 8.37 -7.63 -7.03
CA ILE A 61 8.99 -8.37 -8.12
C ILE A 61 8.49 -9.78 -7.95
N ASP A 62 7.65 -10.24 -8.87
CA ASP A 62 7.24 -11.63 -8.93
C ASP A 62 8.49 -12.46 -9.24
N THR A 63 9.08 -13.06 -8.21
CA THR A 63 10.29 -13.87 -8.33
C THR A 63 9.99 -15.28 -8.84
N ARG A 64 8.72 -15.59 -9.12
CA ARG A 64 8.33 -16.89 -9.67
C ARG A 64 8.84 -17.04 -11.09
N SER A 65 9.19 -18.27 -11.44
CA SER A 65 9.64 -18.58 -12.79
C SER A 65 8.53 -18.32 -13.81
N LYS A 66 8.93 -18.03 -15.06
CA LYS A 66 7.98 -17.82 -16.17
C LYS A 66 7.01 -19.00 -16.31
N ASP A 67 7.47 -20.22 -16.04
CA ASP A 67 6.68 -21.45 -16.14
C ASP A 67 5.63 -21.57 -15.03
N GLU A 68 5.93 -21.11 -13.81
CA GLU A 68 4.98 -21.06 -12.70
C GLU A 68 3.86 -20.04 -12.98
N ILE A 69 4.22 -18.85 -13.46
CA ILE A 69 3.26 -17.81 -13.85
C ILE A 69 2.36 -18.30 -14.99
N MET A 70 2.96 -18.99 -15.97
CA MET A 70 2.21 -19.52 -17.12
C MET A 70 1.25 -20.64 -16.72
N SER A 71 1.64 -21.49 -15.77
CA SER A 71 0.81 -22.59 -15.30
C SER A 71 -0.43 -22.09 -14.53
N GLU A 72 -0.29 -21.00 -13.78
CA GLU A 72 -1.40 -20.33 -13.09
C GLU A 72 -2.38 -19.68 -14.09
N ILE A 73 -1.86 -18.97 -15.11
CA ILE A 73 -2.69 -18.31 -16.14
C ILE A 73 -3.47 -19.33 -16.98
N LEU A 74 -2.85 -20.49 -17.27
CA LEU A 74 -3.45 -21.54 -18.09
C LEU A 74 -4.38 -22.49 -17.31
N GLY A 75 -4.56 -22.28 -15.99
CA GLY A 75 -5.52 -23.04 -15.18
C GLY A 75 -5.22 -24.54 -15.08
N ARG A 76 -3.96 -24.97 -15.24
CA ARG A 76 -3.60 -26.37 -15.01
C ARG A 76 -3.44 -26.59 -13.51
N GLU A 77 -4.49 -27.13 -12.89
CA GLU A 77 -4.36 -27.78 -11.59
C GLU A 77 -3.23 -28.81 -11.67
N VAL A 78 -2.17 -28.61 -10.89
CA VAL A 78 -1.14 -29.62 -10.68
C VAL A 78 -1.72 -30.64 -9.72
N GLY A 79 -2.27 -31.71 -10.29
CA GLY A 79 -2.62 -32.94 -9.56
C GLY A 79 -1.39 -33.80 -9.28
#